data_AF-A0A7S1A4P3-F1
#
_entry.id   AF-A0A7S1A4P3-F1
#
_cell.length_a   1.000
_cell.length_b   1.000
_cell.length_c   1.000
_cell.angle_alpha   90.00
_cell.angle_beta   90.00
_cell.angle_gamma   90.00
#
_symmetry.space_group_name_H-M   'P 1'
#
loop_
_entity.id
_entity.type
_entity.pdbx_description
1 polymer ?
#
loop_
_entity_poly.entity_id
_entity_poly.type
_entity_poly.pdbx_seq_one_letter_code
_entity_poly.pdbx_strand_id
1 'polypeptide(L)'
;FGSKPIVSHKMNNFSRPEKLPNSSSYPRVLHPPPLGLPRGWSAIEKQILHGKKAGHLYCRYQRNDGAHQHTPTVLAAIKIHAADVGLDPEPLVRAYEKERKRKLHLATFRGRFGPLDTAMLHAFPGWQIRYELRADKDGARPRYKDPHGNTWKWIKDVEAHLGSRMLMGEDISGFILEARRATCAEATEKLRAEAARLLRHAADIAAKGNDLPVPLSLMSEEVIAPMKDAVMGPCLQAKPASGEVDLGQTAARGLKRMRSSWKHEPAELGQTVSTNFRRRRIAKSKPGLPVPSSLNVWPAPHAVALGQALAT
;
A
#
# COMPACT_ATOMS: atom_id res chain seq x y z
N PHE A 1 37.79 5.49 31.34
CA PHE A 1 36.95 4.77 30.35
C PHE A 1 36.12 3.73 31.07
N GLY A 2 34.91 4.10 31.52
CA GLY A 2 34.01 3.19 32.25
C GLY A 2 32.84 2.78 31.36
N SER A 3 32.84 1.54 30.89
CA SER A 3 31.72 0.96 30.14
C SER A 3 30.52 0.77 31.07
N LYS A 4 29.40 1.41 30.73
CA LYS A 4 28.13 1.20 31.44
C LYS A 4 27.54 -0.16 31.04
N PRO A 5 27.01 -0.94 31.99
CA PRO A 5 26.39 -2.23 31.70
C PRO A 5 25.11 -2.05 30.87
N ILE A 6 25.00 -2.82 29.79
CA ILE A 6 23.80 -2.92 28.97
C ILE A 6 22.77 -3.72 29.77
N VAL A 7 21.82 -3.01 30.39
CA VAL A 7 20.70 -3.62 31.09
C VAL A 7 19.75 -4.24 30.06
N SER A 8 19.84 -5.56 29.91
CA SER A 8 18.90 -6.36 29.12
C SER A 8 17.54 -6.39 29.81
N HIS A 9 16.64 -5.47 29.46
CA HIS A 9 15.23 -5.58 29.84
C HIS A 9 14.57 -6.70 29.01
N LYS A 10 14.50 -7.90 29.59
CA LYS A 10 13.60 -8.96 29.15
C LYS A 10 12.16 -8.50 29.36
N MET A 11 11.58 -7.83 28.37
CA MET A 11 10.14 -7.59 28.31
C MET A 11 9.41 -8.90 28.02
N ASN A 12 9.14 -9.67 29.09
CA ASN A 12 8.37 -10.90 29.04
C ASN A 12 6.92 -10.68 29.51
N ASN A 13 6.31 -9.55 29.16
CA ASN A 13 4.88 -9.31 29.36
C ASN A 13 4.09 -9.80 28.13
N PHE A 14 4.12 -11.11 27.90
CA PHE A 14 3.02 -11.76 27.19
C PHE A 14 1.89 -11.93 28.20
N SER A 15 1.10 -10.87 28.37
CA SER A 15 -0.18 -10.95 29.06
C SER A 15 -0.94 -12.13 28.45
N ARG A 16 -1.27 -13.12 29.29
CA ARG A 16 -2.11 -14.25 28.88
C ARG A 16 -3.35 -13.68 28.17
N PRO A 17 -3.69 -14.16 26.95
CA PRO A 17 -4.85 -13.64 26.25
C PRO A 17 -6.06 -13.77 27.18
N GLU A 18 -6.76 -12.66 27.31
CA GLU A 18 -8.11 -12.54 27.86
C GLU A 18 -8.91 -13.80 27.49
N LYS A 19 -9.55 -14.43 28.48
CA LYS A 19 -10.32 -15.68 28.31
C LYS A 19 -11.13 -15.58 27.01
N LEU A 20 -10.73 -16.39 26.01
CA LEU A 20 -11.35 -16.39 24.70
C LEU A 20 -12.87 -16.58 24.88
N PRO A 21 -13.71 -15.84 24.13
CA PRO A 21 -15.16 -15.99 24.20
C PRO A 21 -15.53 -17.48 24.05
N ASN A 22 -16.48 -17.93 24.89
CA ASN A 22 -16.85 -19.33 25.08
C ASN A 22 -16.87 -20.15 23.78
N SER A 23 -16.25 -21.31 23.87
CA SER A 23 -15.72 -22.18 22.81
C SER A 23 -16.75 -22.96 21.98
N SER A 24 -17.79 -22.33 21.43
CA SER A 24 -18.68 -23.05 20.52
C SER A 24 -18.11 -23.12 19.09
N SER A 25 -17.40 -24.21 18.85
CA SER A 25 -17.10 -24.85 17.55
C SER A 25 -15.94 -24.29 16.70
N TYR A 26 -14.74 -24.85 16.91
CA TYR A 26 -13.74 -24.96 15.85
C TYR A 26 -13.94 -26.27 15.09
N PRO A 27 -13.75 -26.31 13.76
CA PRO A 27 -13.22 -25.24 12.89
C PRO A 27 -14.24 -24.13 12.57
N ARG A 28 -13.76 -22.88 12.49
CA ARG A 28 -14.58 -21.70 12.13
C ARG A 28 -14.14 -21.11 10.80
N VAL A 29 -15.09 -20.79 9.92
CA VAL A 29 -14.81 -20.03 8.69
C VAL A 29 -14.68 -18.54 9.04
N LEU A 30 -13.58 -17.91 8.63
CA LEU A 30 -13.32 -16.48 8.86
C LEU A 30 -14.08 -15.62 7.85
N HIS A 31 -14.91 -14.72 8.35
CA HIS A 31 -15.61 -13.70 7.58
C HIS A 31 -15.31 -12.31 8.16
N PRO A 32 -14.80 -11.36 7.35
CA PRO A 32 -14.45 -11.50 5.93
C PRO A 32 -13.18 -12.35 5.71
N PRO A 33 -12.97 -12.89 4.49
CA PRO A 33 -11.75 -13.61 4.17
C PRO A 33 -10.53 -12.67 4.27
N PRO A 34 -9.35 -13.20 4.62
CA PRO A 34 -8.14 -12.40 4.70
C PRO A 34 -7.77 -11.81 3.34
N LEU A 35 -7.08 -10.67 3.39
CA LEU A 35 -6.66 -9.94 2.20
C LEU A 35 -5.92 -10.86 1.22
N GLY A 36 -6.23 -10.72 -0.08
CA GLY A 36 -5.51 -11.38 -1.17
C GLY A 36 -5.87 -12.84 -1.39
N LEU A 37 -6.79 -13.39 -0.59
CA LEU A 37 -7.32 -14.72 -0.85
C LEU A 37 -8.13 -14.70 -2.16
N PRO A 38 -7.86 -15.61 -3.13
CA PRO A 38 -8.60 -15.63 -4.39
C PRO A 38 -10.09 -15.90 -4.18
N ARG A 39 -10.92 -15.52 -5.17
CA ARG A 39 -12.36 -15.81 -5.12
C ARG A 39 -12.58 -17.33 -5.11
N GLY A 40 -13.59 -17.78 -4.36
CA GLY A 40 -13.87 -19.21 -4.20
C GLY A 40 -12.93 -19.93 -3.22
N TRP A 41 -12.11 -19.21 -2.47
CA TRP A 41 -11.34 -19.75 -1.35
C TRP A 41 -11.89 -19.25 -0.02
N SER A 42 -11.82 -20.10 0.99
CA SER A 42 -12.21 -19.80 2.37
C SER A 42 -11.02 -19.96 3.31
N ALA A 43 -10.96 -19.10 4.33
CA ALA A 43 -10.01 -19.22 5.43
C ALA A 43 -10.71 -19.88 6.63
N ILE A 44 -10.15 -20.97 7.13
CA ILE A 44 -10.66 -21.73 8.26
C ILE A 44 -9.70 -21.60 9.42
N GLU A 45 -10.18 -21.01 10.49
CA GLU A 45 -9.51 -21.00 11.78
C GLU A 45 -9.72 -22.33 12.49
N LYS A 46 -8.61 -22.94 12.90
CA LYS A 46 -8.55 -24.20 13.61
C LYS A 46 -7.79 -24.01 14.91
N GLN A 47 -8.14 -24.78 15.92
CA GLN A 47 -7.42 -24.83 17.19
C GLN A 47 -6.50 -26.04 17.23
N ILE A 48 -5.28 -25.87 17.76
CA ILE A 48 -4.39 -27.00 18.04
C ILE A 48 -4.91 -27.71 19.28
N LEU A 49 -5.25 -29.00 19.16
CA LEU A 49 -5.85 -29.77 20.26
C LEU A 49 -4.80 -30.38 21.22
N HIS A 50 -3.58 -30.64 20.74
CA HIS A 50 -2.58 -31.41 21.49
C HIS A 50 -1.19 -30.76 21.48
N GLY A 51 -0.36 -31.12 22.46
CA GLY A 51 1.05 -30.70 22.56
C GLY A 51 1.27 -29.33 23.21
N LYS A 52 2.51 -28.84 23.14
CA LYS A 52 2.95 -27.59 23.81
C LYS A 52 2.21 -26.33 23.32
N LYS A 53 1.59 -26.40 22.14
CA LYS A 53 0.81 -25.30 21.54
C LYS A 53 -0.69 -25.57 21.58
N ALA A 54 -1.16 -26.52 22.39
CA ALA A 54 -2.58 -26.77 22.56
C ALA A 54 -3.30 -25.46 22.96
N GLY A 55 -4.43 -25.19 22.32
CA GLY A 55 -5.20 -23.96 22.50
C GLY A 55 -4.85 -22.84 21.52
N HIS A 56 -3.67 -22.83 20.90
CA HIS A 56 -3.33 -21.82 19.89
C HIS A 56 -4.17 -21.98 18.62
N LEU A 57 -4.53 -20.84 18.02
CA LEU A 57 -5.29 -20.78 16.77
C LEU A 57 -4.35 -20.71 15.57
N TYR A 58 -4.74 -21.35 14.48
CA TYR A 58 -4.06 -21.27 13.20
C TYR A 58 -5.06 -21.25 12.06
N CYS A 59 -4.69 -20.59 10.96
CA CYS A 59 -5.50 -20.56 9.74
C CYS A 59 -5.05 -21.65 8.76
N ARG A 60 -6.02 -22.23 8.06
CA ARG A 60 -5.83 -23.02 6.83
C ARG A 60 -6.75 -22.49 5.75
N TYR A 61 -6.33 -22.61 4.52
CA TYR A 61 -7.08 -22.15 3.36
C TYR A 61 -7.56 -23.36 2.57
N GLN A 62 -8.77 -23.29 2.05
CA GLN A 62 -9.33 -24.33 1.19
C GLN A 62 -10.17 -23.71 0.09
N ARG A 63 -10.24 -24.38 -1.05
CA ARG A 63 -11.11 -24.00 -2.15
C ARG A 63 -12.55 -24.49 -1.86
N ASN A 64 -13.55 -23.70 -2.24
CA ASN A 64 -14.95 -23.93 -1.88
C ASN A 64 -15.57 -25.14 -2.59
N ASP A 65 -14.95 -25.64 -3.65
CA ASP A 65 -15.35 -26.85 -4.37
C ASP A 65 -14.80 -28.14 -3.73
N GLY A 66 -14.08 -28.02 -2.60
CA GLY A 66 -13.50 -29.14 -1.88
C GLY A 66 -12.09 -29.53 -2.34
N ALA A 67 -11.56 -28.93 -3.40
CA ALA A 67 -10.18 -29.13 -3.83
C ALA A 67 -9.18 -28.33 -2.97
N HIS A 68 -7.91 -28.73 -3.00
CA HIS A 68 -6.79 -28.05 -2.31
C HIS A 68 -7.07 -27.69 -0.84
N GLN A 69 -7.46 -28.69 -0.07
CA GLN A 69 -7.70 -28.54 1.37
C GLN A 69 -6.40 -28.32 2.13
N HIS A 70 -6.51 -27.68 3.29
CA HIS A 70 -5.40 -27.50 4.25
C HIS A 70 -4.20 -26.70 3.72
N THR A 71 -4.40 -25.83 2.74
CA THR A 71 -3.35 -24.94 2.24
C THR A 71 -2.84 -24.04 3.39
N PRO A 72 -1.52 -23.93 3.62
CA PRO A 72 -0.99 -23.32 4.85
C PRO A 72 -0.96 -21.79 4.83
N THR A 73 -0.85 -21.16 3.66
CA THR A 73 -0.67 -19.71 3.51
C THR A 73 -1.51 -19.14 2.37
N VAL A 74 -1.85 -17.86 2.44
CA VAL A 74 -2.54 -17.14 1.35
C VAL A 74 -1.69 -17.14 0.08
N LEU A 75 -0.36 -17.00 0.19
CA LEU A 75 0.56 -17.07 -0.95
C LEU A 75 0.50 -18.43 -1.67
N ALA A 76 0.45 -19.52 -0.92
CA ALA A 76 0.29 -20.85 -1.50
C ALA A 76 -1.07 -20.98 -2.21
N ALA A 77 -2.15 -20.47 -1.61
CA ALA A 77 -3.47 -20.47 -2.23
C ALA A 77 -3.49 -19.66 -3.54
N ILE A 78 -2.83 -18.49 -3.59
CA ILE A 78 -2.69 -17.69 -4.82
C ILE A 78 -1.95 -18.47 -5.91
N LYS A 79 -0.83 -19.13 -5.57
CA LYS A 79 -0.03 -19.91 -6.53
C LYS A 79 -0.80 -21.11 -7.08
N ILE A 80 -1.49 -21.84 -6.22
CA ILE A 80 -2.33 -22.98 -6.60
C ILE A 80 -3.47 -22.49 -7.51
N HIS A 81 -4.18 -21.43 -7.12
CA HIS A 81 -5.27 -20.88 -7.92
C HIS A 81 -4.80 -20.38 -9.29
N ALA A 82 -3.63 -19.74 -9.36
CA ALA A 82 -3.05 -19.29 -10.62
C ALA A 82 -2.77 -20.48 -11.55
N ALA A 83 -2.19 -21.57 -11.01
CA ALA A 83 -1.94 -22.79 -11.76
C ALA A 83 -3.24 -23.44 -12.27
N ASP A 84 -4.27 -23.52 -11.42
CA ASP A 84 -5.57 -24.10 -11.78
C ASP A 84 -6.27 -23.35 -12.92
N VAL A 85 -6.11 -22.02 -12.97
CA VAL A 85 -6.72 -21.15 -13.99
C VAL A 85 -5.80 -20.97 -15.21
N GLY A 86 -4.55 -21.45 -15.16
CA GLY A 86 -3.57 -21.26 -16.24
C GLY A 86 -3.00 -19.84 -16.33
N LEU A 87 -2.96 -19.11 -15.22
CA LEU A 87 -2.38 -17.77 -15.10
C LEU A 87 -0.97 -17.83 -14.49
N ASP A 88 -0.12 -16.84 -14.83
CA ASP A 88 1.19 -16.68 -14.19
C ASP A 88 1.02 -16.28 -12.71
N PRO A 89 1.55 -17.05 -11.74
CA PRO A 89 1.44 -16.73 -10.32
C PRO A 89 2.23 -15.49 -9.90
N GLU A 90 3.32 -15.14 -10.58
CA GLU A 90 4.25 -14.10 -10.15
C GLU A 90 3.63 -12.68 -10.06
N PRO A 91 2.88 -12.19 -11.06
CA PRO A 91 2.21 -10.89 -10.94
C PRO A 91 1.16 -10.85 -9.81
N LEU A 92 0.48 -11.97 -9.55
CA LEU A 92 -0.53 -12.07 -8.47
C LEU A 92 0.13 -12.01 -7.10
N VAL A 93 1.24 -12.73 -6.92
CA VAL A 93 2.05 -12.69 -5.69
C VAL A 93 2.59 -11.28 -5.45
N ARG A 94 3.14 -10.63 -6.48
CA ARG A 94 3.66 -9.25 -6.37
C ARG A 94 2.56 -8.25 -5.96
N ALA A 95 1.37 -8.37 -6.55
CA ALA A 95 0.23 -7.53 -6.20
C ALA A 95 -0.21 -7.73 -4.74
N TYR A 96 -0.26 -8.99 -4.29
CA TYR A 96 -0.57 -9.33 -2.90
C TYR A 96 0.44 -8.76 -1.91
N GLU A 97 1.73 -8.94 -2.17
CA GLU A 97 2.79 -8.44 -1.29
C GLU A 97 2.78 -6.91 -1.19
N LYS A 98 2.54 -6.22 -2.33
CA LYS A 98 2.39 -4.77 -2.37
C LYS A 98 1.24 -4.31 -1.46
N GLU A 99 0.08 -4.94 -1.56
CA GLU A 99 -1.09 -4.57 -0.73
C GLU A 99 -0.90 -4.96 0.73
N ARG A 100 -0.25 -6.10 1.03
CA ARG A 100 0.10 -6.51 2.39
C ARG A 100 1.04 -5.50 3.05
N LYS A 101 2.09 -5.05 2.35
CA LYS A 101 3.02 -4.01 2.84
C LYS A 101 2.28 -2.69 3.05
N ARG A 102 1.44 -2.27 2.09
CA ARG A 102 0.61 -1.06 2.21
C ARG A 102 -0.26 -1.08 3.47
N LYS A 103 -0.95 -2.20 3.76
CA LYS A 103 -1.76 -2.33 4.98
C LYS A 103 -0.93 -2.32 6.25
N LEU A 104 0.23 -2.97 6.24
CA LEU A 104 1.16 -2.92 7.37
C LEU A 104 1.59 -1.48 7.67
N HIS A 105 2.03 -0.74 6.65
CA HIS A 105 2.47 0.65 6.81
C HIS A 105 1.31 1.54 7.30
N LEU A 106 0.12 1.35 6.73
CA LEU A 106 -1.08 2.07 7.17
C LEU A 106 -1.42 1.78 8.63
N ALA A 107 -1.35 0.50 9.06
CA ALA A 107 -1.57 0.12 10.45
C ALA A 107 -0.51 0.72 11.38
N THR A 108 0.76 0.70 10.98
CA THR A 108 1.87 1.34 11.72
C THR A 108 1.63 2.84 11.90
N PHE A 109 1.27 3.56 10.82
CA PHE A 109 0.98 4.98 10.89
C PHE A 109 -0.22 5.28 11.80
N ARG A 110 -1.35 4.59 11.57
CA ARG A 110 -2.59 4.80 12.32
C ARG A 110 -2.48 4.38 13.78
N GLY A 111 -1.66 3.38 14.10
CA GLY A 111 -1.40 2.98 15.48
C GLY A 111 -0.72 4.07 16.30
N ARG A 112 0.12 4.90 15.67
CA ARG A 112 0.85 5.98 16.37
C ARG A 112 0.13 7.32 16.29
N PHE A 113 -0.37 7.69 15.12
CA PHE A 113 -0.94 9.01 14.88
C PHE A 113 -2.45 8.99 14.67
N GLY A 114 -3.09 7.84 14.45
CA GLY A 114 -4.50 7.80 14.03
C GLY A 114 -4.69 8.11 12.54
N PRO A 115 -5.95 8.21 12.08
CA PRO A 115 -6.25 8.53 10.68
C PRO A 115 -5.87 9.97 10.34
N LEU A 116 -5.48 10.20 9.10
CA LEU A 116 -5.18 11.51 8.56
C LEU A 116 -6.42 12.12 7.91
N ASP A 117 -6.59 13.43 8.05
CA ASP A 117 -7.67 14.18 7.40
C ASP A 117 -7.13 15.11 6.29
N THR A 118 -8.01 15.52 5.38
CA THR A 118 -7.70 16.44 4.28
C THR A 118 -7.24 17.80 4.81
N ALA A 119 -7.83 18.29 5.90
CA ALA A 119 -7.43 19.55 6.51
C ALA A 119 -5.99 19.51 7.04
N MET A 120 -5.59 18.37 7.62
CA MET A 120 -4.20 18.16 8.04
C MET A 120 -3.23 18.17 6.85
N LEU A 121 -3.61 17.57 5.72
CA LEU A 121 -2.77 17.55 4.52
C LEU A 121 -2.56 18.94 3.91
N HIS A 122 -3.52 19.86 4.04
CA HIS A 122 -3.36 21.26 3.62
C HIS A 122 -2.30 21.99 4.45
N ALA A 123 -2.22 21.63 5.74
CA ALA A 123 -1.26 22.17 6.69
C ALA A 123 0.14 21.54 6.57
N PHE A 124 0.34 20.50 5.74
CA PHE A 124 1.66 19.90 5.56
C PHE A 124 2.59 20.83 4.76
N PRO A 125 3.81 21.14 5.26
CA PRO A 125 4.75 22.01 4.56
C PRO A 125 5.18 21.40 3.21
N GLY A 126 5.07 22.19 2.15
CA GLY A 126 5.42 21.82 0.78
C GLY A 126 4.46 20.82 0.10
N TRP A 127 3.40 20.38 0.78
CA TRP A 127 2.36 19.56 0.16
C TRP A 127 1.38 20.42 -0.63
N GLN A 128 1.01 19.92 -1.80
CA GLN A 128 0.02 20.55 -2.68
C GLN A 128 -1.19 19.65 -2.81
N ILE A 129 -2.38 20.25 -2.75
CA ILE A 129 -3.65 19.56 -2.98
C ILE A 129 -4.31 20.18 -4.20
N ARG A 130 -4.49 19.38 -5.24
CA ARG A 130 -5.19 19.77 -6.48
C ARG A 130 -6.53 19.08 -6.54
N TYR A 131 -7.57 19.79 -6.93
CA TYR A 131 -8.89 19.20 -7.09
C TYR A 131 -9.15 18.91 -8.57
N GLU A 132 -9.56 17.68 -8.87
CA GLU A 132 -9.92 17.24 -10.22
C GLU A 132 -11.43 16.98 -10.28
N LEU A 133 -12.10 17.52 -11.30
CA LEU A 133 -13.48 17.18 -11.62
C LEU A 133 -13.49 15.80 -12.31
N ARG A 134 -14.42 14.92 -11.92
CA ARG A 134 -14.66 13.67 -12.66
C ARG A 134 -15.89 13.85 -13.53
N ALA A 135 -15.82 13.43 -14.79
CA ALA A 135 -16.96 13.48 -15.71
C ALA A 135 -18.18 12.72 -15.15
N ASP A 136 -17.96 11.63 -14.42
CA ASP A 136 -19.04 10.76 -13.94
C ASP A 136 -19.74 11.24 -12.65
N LYS A 137 -19.16 12.21 -11.93
CA LYS A 137 -19.64 12.61 -10.60
C LYS A 137 -19.41 14.10 -10.35
N ASP A 138 -20.43 14.81 -9.88
CA ASP A 138 -20.42 16.25 -9.55
C ASP A 138 -19.47 16.67 -8.40
N GLY A 139 -18.64 15.74 -7.93
CA GLY A 139 -17.71 15.93 -6.83
C GLY A 139 -16.27 16.14 -7.32
N ALA A 140 -15.70 17.30 -6.97
CA ALA A 140 -14.28 17.54 -7.08
C ALA A 140 -13.51 16.61 -6.13
N ARG A 141 -12.53 15.88 -6.66
CA ARG A 141 -11.73 14.93 -5.90
C ARG A 141 -10.30 15.45 -5.71
N PRO A 142 -9.77 15.43 -4.48
CA PRO A 142 -8.40 15.86 -4.23
C PRO A 142 -7.37 14.84 -4.77
N ARG A 143 -6.29 15.37 -5.33
CA ARG A 143 -4.99 14.72 -5.54
C ARG A 143 -3.96 15.41 -4.66
N TYR A 144 -3.13 14.60 -4.03
CA TYR A 144 -2.11 15.05 -3.10
C TYR A 144 -0.75 14.95 -3.80
N LYS A 145 0.10 15.96 -3.67
CA LYS A 145 1.48 15.96 -4.19
C LYS A 145 2.43 16.34 -3.07
N ASP A 146 3.52 15.59 -2.89
CA ASP A 146 4.52 15.87 -1.85
C ASP A 146 5.57 16.88 -2.35
N PRO A 147 6.46 17.32 -1.44
CA PRO A 147 7.61 18.14 -1.83
C PRO A 147 8.57 17.47 -2.82
N HIS A 148 8.51 16.14 -2.98
CA HIS A 148 9.36 15.40 -3.92
C HIS A 148 8.72 15.21 -5.31
N GLY A 149 7.48 15.68 -5.50
CA GLY A 149 6.74 15.56 -6.75
C GLY A 149 5.95 14.26 -6.95
N ASN A 150 5.96 13.34 -5.98
CA ASN A 150 5.11 12.16 -5.97
C ASN A 150 3.65 12.56 -5.82
N THR A 151 2.75 11.89 -6.54
CA THR A 151 1.31 12.17 -6.50
C THR A 151 0.52 10.99 -5.97
N TRP A 152 -0.47 11.25 -5.12
CA TRP A 152 -1.38 10.26 -4.55
C TRP A 152 -2.83 10.61 -4.79
N LYS A 153 -3.62 9.58 -5.02
CA LYS A 153 -5.07 9.68 -5.25
C LYS A 153 -5.89 9.53 -3.97
N TRP A 154 -5.31 8.94 -2.93
CA TRP A 154 -6.01 8.57 -1.71
C TRP A 154 -5.19 8.94 -0.48
N ILE A 155 -5.86 9.47 0.55
CA ILE A 155 -5.22 9.75 1.85
C ILE A 155 -4.58 8.49 2.44
N LYS A 156 -5.24 7.33 2.28
CA LYS A 156 -4.69 6.03 2.71
C LYS A 156 -3.33 5.71 2.11
N ASP A 157 -3.05 6.19 0.89
CA ASP A 157 -1.74 5.98 0.27
C ASP A 157 -0.68 6.91 0.85
N VAL A 158 -1.08 8.13 1.22
CA VAL A 158 -0.22 9.06 1.96
C VAL A 158 0.11 8.50 3.35
N GLU A 159 -0.90 8.00 4.07
CA GLU A 159 -0.70 7.32 5.36
C GLU A 159 0.25 6.12 5.23
N ALA A 160 0.07 5.28 4.21
CA ALA A 160 0.96 4.14 3.96
C ALA A 160 2.37 4.57 3.55
N HIS A 161 2.53 5.69 2.84
CA HIS A 161 3.84 6.25 2.52
C HIS A 161 4.55 6.74 3.78
N LEU A 162 3.87 7.52 4.63
CA LEU A 162 4.41 8.00 5.90
C LEU A 162 4.71 6.85 6.87
N GLY A 163 3.84 5.83 6.93
CA GLY A 163 4.08 4.61 7.68
C GLY A 163 5.31 3.83 7.20
N SER A 164 5.59 3.84 5.90
CA SER A 164 6.83 3.26 5.36
C SER A 164 8.07 3.98 5.88
N ARG A 165 8.04 5.32 5.92
CA ARG A 165 9.14 6.15 6.44
C ARG A 165 9.39 5.90 7.93
N MET A 166 8.33 5.74 8.71
CA MET A 166 8.43 5.36 10.12
C MET A 166 9.11 4.00 10.33
N LEU A 167 8.79 3.00 9.51
CA LEU A 167 9.44 1.67 9.59
C LEU A 167 10.92 1.72 9.17
N MET A 168 11.31 2.70 8.36
CA MET A 168 12.70 2.97 8.02
C MET A 168 13.44 3.74 9.13
N GLY A 169 12.78 4.05 10.25
CA GLY A 169 13.38 4.73 11.40
C GLY A 169 13.30 6.25 11.33
N GLU A 170 12.59 6.83 10.37
CA GLU A 170 12.42 8.28 10.29
C GLU A 170 11.39 8.77 11.29
N ASP A 171 11.76 9.75 12.12
CA ASP A 171 10.84 10.38 13.06
C ASP A 171 10.04 11.52 12.40
N ILE A 172 8.80 11.20 12.04
CA ILE A 172 7.84 12.17 11.47
C ILE A 172 6.95 12.82 12.53
N SER A 173 7.18 12.58 13.84
CA SER A 173 6.25 13.02 14.89
C SER A 173 6.11 14.53 14.95
N GLY A 174 7.22 15.28 14.86
CA GLY A 174 7.20 16.74 14.87
C GLY A 174 6.38 17.31 13.73
N PHE A 175 6.61 16.80 12.52
CA PHE A 175 5.88 17.16 11.30
C PHE A 175 4.37 16.94 11.43
N ILE A 176 3.94 15.79 11.96
CA ILE A 176 2.50 15.50 12.14
C ILE A 176 1.87 16.40 13.22
N LEU A 177 2.57 16.64 14.34
CA LEU A 177 2.06 17.48 15.42
C LEU A 177 1.93 18.95 15.02
N GLU A 178 2.88 19.47 14.25
CA GLU A 178 2.82 20.81 13.69
C GLU A 178 1.61 20.97 12.77
N ALA A 179 1.41 20.03 11.85
CA ALA A 179 0.25 20.03 10.96
C ALA A 179 -1.08 20.01 11.74
N ARG A 180 -1.17 19.21 12.82
CA ARG A 180 -2.37 19.18 13.68
C ARG A 180 -2.67 20.54 14.30
N ARG A 181 -1.65 21.23 14.79
CA ARG A 181 -1.80 22.57 15.39
C ARG A 181 -2.25 23.60 14.37
N ALA A 182 -1.75 23.49 13.14
CA ALA A 182 -2.12 24.39 12.04
C ALA A 182 -3.41 23.99 11.31
N THR A 183 -4.05 22.86 11.67
CA THR A 183 -5.24 22.37 10.97
C THR A 183 -6.44 23.24 11.29
N CYS A 184 -7.05 23.82 10.26
CA CYS A 184 -8.33 24.50 10.34
C CYS A 184 -9.35 23.82 9.42
N ALA A 185 -10.34 23.16 10.01
CA ALA A 185 -11.37 22.43 9.26
C ALA A 185 -12.25 23.36 8.41
N GLU A 186 -12.62 24.53 8.96
CA GLU A 186 -13.45 25.51 8.27
C GLU A 186 -12.76 26.09 7.03
N ALA A 187 -11.48 26.45 7.16
CA ALA A 187 -10.63 26.87 6.06
C ALA A 187 -10.61 25.84 4.92
N THR A 188 -10.52 24.56 5.28
CA THR A 188 -10.43 23.46 4.31
C THR A 188 -11.74 23.27 3.54
N GLU A 189 -12.88 23.34 4.22
CA GLU A 189 -14.19 23.23 3.56
C GLU A 189 -14.46 24.42 2.63
N LYS A 190 -14.06 25.64 3.04
CA LYS A 190 -14.10 26.83 2.18
C LYS A 190 -13.28 26.64 0.90
N LEU A 191 -12.03 26.21 1.02
CA LEU A 191 -11.17 25.91 -0.14
C LEU A 191 -11.75 24.83 -1.05
N ARG A 192 -12.38 23.81 -0.47
CA ARG A 192 -13.02 22.73 -1.24
C ARG A 192 -14.25 23.23 -2.00
N ALA A 193 -15.11 24.02 -1.35
CA ALA A 193 -16.30 24.58 -1.97
C ALA A 193 -15.95 25.54 -3.11
N GLU A 194 -14.93 26.38 -2.89
CA GLU A 194 -14.36 27.28 -3.89
C GLU A 194 -13.81 26.51 -5.10
N ALA A 195 -12.96 25.51 -4.87
CA ALA A 195 -12.39 24.70 -5.93
C ALA A 195 -13.50 24.01 -6.75
N ALA A 196 -14.54 23.51 -6.09
CA ALA A 196 -15.70 22.93 -6.78
C ALA A 196 -16.44 23.97 -7.63
N ARG A 197 -16.65 25.19 -7.11
CA ARG A 197 -17.29 26.30 -7.86
C ARG A 197 -16.49 26.67 -9.11
N LEU A 198 -15.17 26.84 -8.98
CA LEU A 198 -14.28 27.20 -10.09
C LEU A 198 -14.24 26.09 -11.16
N LEU A 199 -14.17 24.82 -10.74
CA LEU A 199 -14.16 23.70 -11.67
C LEU A 199 -15.47 23.57 -12.46
N ARG A 200 -16.62 23.82 -11.82
CA ARG A 200 -17.92 23.83 -12.52
C ARG A 200 -18.00 24.98 -13.52
N HIS A 201 -17.62 26.18 -13.10
CA HIS A 201 -17.60 27.34 -13.98
C HIS A 201 -16.68 27.12 -15.20
N ALA A 202 -15.51 26.50 -15.00
CA ALA A 202 -14.61 26.14 -16.09
C ALA A 202 -15.23 25.08 -17.03
N ALA A 203 -15.96 24.10 -16.49
CA ALA A 203 -16.68 23.11 -17.30
C ALA A 203 -17.82 23.75 -18.12
N ASP A 204 -18.55 24.71 -17.55
CA ASP A 204 -19.62 25.44 -18.25
C ASP A 204 -19.07 26.31 -19.39
N ILE A 205 -17.90 26.95 -19.18
CA ILE A 205 -17.20 27.68 -20.25
C ILE A 205 -16.80 26.73 -21.38
N ALA A 206 -16.21 25.58 -21.04
CA ALA A 206 -15.80 24.58 -22.03
C ALA A 206 -17.01 24.02 -22.83
N ALA A 207 -18.16 23.86 -22.19
CA ALA A 207 -19.39 23.39 -22.85
C ALA A 207 -19.98 24.41 -23.84
N LYS A 208 -19.70 25.72 -23.67
CA LYS A 208 -20.21 26.78 -24.55
C LYS A 208 -19.46 26.93 -25.88
N GLY A 209 -18.48 26.07 -26.17
CA GLY A 209 -17.90 25.96 -27.51
C GLY A 209 -17.02 27.14 -27.94
N ASN A 210 -16.51 27.95 -27.01
CA ASN A 210 -15.42 28.85 -27.33
C ASN A 210 -14.14 28.00 -27.42
N ASP A 211 -13.66 27.76 -28.64
CA ASP A 211 -12.49 26.95 -29.02
C ASP A 211 -11.14 27.42 -28.44
N LEU A 212 -11.12 28.16 -27.34
CA LEU A 212 -9.87 28.50 -26.65
C LEU A 212 -9.41 27.30 -25.83
N PRO A 213 -8.29 26.65 -26.19
CA PRO A 213 -7.78 25.51 -25.47
C PRO A 213 -7.04 26.03 -24.24
N VAL A 214 -7.78 26.42 -23.20
CA VAL A 214 -7.16 26.65 -21.88
C VAL A 214 -7.05 25.27 -21.23
N PRO A 215 -5.84 24.72 -21.03
CA PRO A 215 -5.70 23.47 -20.32
C PRO A 215 -6.17 23.71 -18.88
N LEU A 216 -7.28 23.08 -18.51
CA LEU A 216 -7.84 23.06 -17.14
C LEU A 216 -6.79 22.74 -16.05
N SER A 217 -5.64 22.17 -16.44
CA SER A 217 -4.53 21.87 -15.53
C SER A 217 -3.71 23.09 -15.04
N LEU A 218 -3.74 24.23 -15.75
CA LEU A 218 -2.92 25.41 -15.43
C LEU A 218 -3.55 26.37 -14.42
N MET A 219 -4.88 26.36 -14.26
CA MET A 219 -5.60 27.28 -13.38
C MET A 219 -5.44 26.97 -11.88
N SER A 220 -4.82 25.85 -11.50
CA SER A 220 -4.85 25.39 -10.10
C SER A 220 -3.78 25.99 -9.18
N GLU A 221 -2.66 26.48 -9.70
CA GLU A 221 -1.54 26.89 -8.83
C GLU A 221 -1.59 28.40 -8.53
N GLU A 222 -1.79 29.24 -9.56
CA GLU A 222 -1.85 30.69 -9.40
C GLU A 222 -3.15 31.19 -8.74
N VAL A 223 -4.27 30.47 -8.91
CA VAL A 223 -5.56 30.88 -8.31
C VAL A 223 -5.68 30.40 -6.87
N ILE A 224 -5.12 29.24 -6.53
CA ILE A 224 -5.24 28.64 -5.19
C ILE A 224 -4.17 29.18 -4.23
N ALA A 225 -2.97 29.50 -4.71
CA ALA A 225 -1.89 30.05 -3.87
C ALA A 225 -2.31 31.29 -3.05
N PRO A 226 -2.87 32.37 -3.64
CA PRO A 226 -3.27 33.54 -2.87
C PRO A 226 -4.42 33.24 -1.90
N MET A 227 -5.29 32.27 -2.22
CA MET A 227 -6.34 31.81 -1.32
C MET A 227 -5.81 31.05 -0.12
N LYS A 228 -4.78 30.21 -0.33
CA LYS A 228 -4.15 29.49 0.77
C LYS A 228 -3.56 30.47 1.77
N ASP A 229 -2.90 31.53 1.30
CA ASP A 229 -2.33 32.58 2.15
C ASP A 229 -3.42 33.42 2.85
N ALA A 230 -4.48 33.78 2.13
CA ALA A 230 -5.60 34.55 2.70
C ALA A 230 -6.39 33.78 3.77
N VAL A 231 -6.58 32.46 3.59
CA VAL A 231 -7.37 31.63 4.50
C VAL A 231 -6.53 31.10 5.66
N MET A 232 -5.28 30.68 5.42
CA MET A 232 -4.42 30.10 6.47
C MET A 232 -3.61 31.15 7.24
N GLY A 233 -3.31 32.30 6.64
CA GLY A 233 -2.56 33.39 7.27
C GLY A 233 -3.13 33.84 8.62
N PRO A 234 -4.46 34.08 8.73
CA PRO A 234 -5.08 34.47 10.00
C PRO A 234 -5.02 33.36 11.07
N CYS A 235 -5.14 32.09 10.68
CA CYS A 235 -5.07 30.96 11.62
C CYS A 235 -3.67 30.79 12.24
N LEU A 236 -2.61 31.10 11.50
CA LEU A 236 -1.24 31.03 12.01
C LEU A 236 -0.87 32.20 12.93
N GLN A 237 -1.58 33.33 12.82
CA GLN A 237 -1.33 34.52 13.65
C GLN A 237 -2.20 34.61 14.90
N ALA A 238 -3.19 33.72 15.06
CA ALA A 238 -3.98 33.63 16.28
C ALA A 238 -3.08 33.14 17.43
N LYS A 239 -2.49 34.09 18.17
CA LYS A 239 -1.82 33.84 19.45
C LYS A 239 -2.81 33.10 20.34
N PRO A 240 -2.45 31.93 20.92
CA PRO A 240 -3.35 31.24 21.84
C PRO A 240 -3.65 32.19 23.00
N ALA A 241 -4.93 32.52 23.16
CA ALA A 241 -5.43 33.27 24.31
C ALA A 241 -5.47 32.33 25.53
N SER A 242 -4.31 31.90 26.01
CA SER A 242 -4.19 31.22 27.29
C SER A 242 -2.81 31.44 27.89
N GLY A 243 -2.82 31.72 29.19
CA GLY A 243 -1.70 32.23 29.96
C GLY A 243 -0.40 31.46 29.79
N GLU A 244 0.64 32.27 29.72
CA GLU A 244 2.06 31.98 29.91
C GLU A 244 2.31 30.88 30.95
N VAL A 245 2.70 29.69 30.48
CA VAL A 245 3.52 28.76 31.25
C VAL A 245 4.89 28.77 30.58
N ASP A 246 5.82 29.42 31.26
CA ASP A 246 7.20 29.60 30.84
C ASP A 246 7.93 28.25 30.77
N LEU A 247 8.02 27.70 29.56
CA LEU A 247 8.89 26.57 29.19
C LEU A 247 10.09 27.05 28.34
N GLY A 248 10.40 28.34 28.41
CA GLY A 248 11.36 29.03 27.57
C GLY A 248 12.82 28.86 27.95
N GLN A 249 13.34 27.64 28.14
CA GLN A 249 14.81 27.44 28.18
C GLN A 249 15.36 26.20 27.45
N THR A 250 14.56 25.22 27.04
CA THR A 250 15.12 23.94 26.52
C THR A 250 15.21 23.82 24.99
N ALA A 251 14.54 24.69 24.21
CA ALA A 251 14.49 24.54 22.74
C ALA A 251 15.53 25.37 21.97
N ALA A 252 16.16 26.37 22.58
CA ALA A 252 17.05 27.31 21.88
C ALA A 252 18.46 26.77 21.56
N ARG A 253 18.83 25.57 22.02
CA ARG A 253 20.14 24.95 21.75
C ARG A 253 20.16 23.93 20.60
N GLY A 254 19.00 23.55 20.06
CA GLY A 254 18.90 22.48 19.04
C GLY A 254 19.06 22.92 17.57
N LEU A 255 18.70 24.16 17.23
CA LEU A 255 18.53 24.56 15.81
C LEU A 255 19.78 25.16 15.13
N LYS A 256 20.92 25.25 15.81
CA LYS A 256 22.17 25.78 15.20
C LYS A 256 23.06 24.72 14.55
N ARG A 257 22.71 23.43 14.59
CA ARG A 257 23.56 22.33 14.07
C ARG A 257 23.17 21.73 12.72
N MET A 258 22.07 22.15 12.08
CA MET A 258 21.60 21.54 10.82
C MET A 258 21.98 22.30 9.53
N ARG A 259 22.64 23.46 9.62
CA ARG A 259 22.99 24.26 8.43
C ARG A 259 24.42 24.13 7.90
N SER A 260 25.28 23.30 8.51
CA SER A 260 26.70 23.18 8.13
C SER A 260 27.13 21.83 7.56
N SER A 261 26.22 20.86 7.35
CA SER A 261 26.62 19.49 6.93
C SER A 261 26.37 19.16 5.45
N TRP A 262 26.10 20.15 4.59
CA TRP A 262 25.88 19.95 3.14
C TRP A 262 26.87 20.75 2.31
N LYS A 263 28.16 20.61 2.61
CA LYS A 263 29.26 20.97 1.70
C LYS A 263 30.44 20.05 2.01
N HIS A 264 30.45 18.86 1.41
CA HIS A 264 31.69 18.17 1.03
C HIS A 264 31.32 17.13 -0.03
N GLU A 265 31.56 17.52 -1.28
CA GLU A 265 31.97 16.61 -2.34
C GLU A 265 33.28 15.92 -1.89
N PRO A 266 33.52 14.68 -2.34
CA PRO A 266 34.73 14.54 -3.13
C PRO A 266 34.50 13.84 -4.46
N ALA A 267 35.26 14.34 -5.41
CA ALA A 267 35.55 13.80 -6.71
C ALA A 267 36.25 12.43 -6.63
N GLU A 268 36.10 11.68 -7.71
CA GLU A 268 36.94 10.58 -8.20
C GLU A 268 37.01 9.28 -7.38
N LEU A 269 36.46 8.21 -7.98
CA LEU A 269 37.29 7.07 -8.41
C LEU A 269 36.54 6.31 -9.51
N GLY A 270 37.01 6.47 -10.75
CA GLY A 270 36.67 5.56 -11.83
C GLY A 270 37.35 4.22 -11.60
N GLN A 271 36.58 3.14 -11.64
CA GLN A 271 37.07 1.84 -12.10
C GLN A 271 35.99 1.17 -12.94
N THR A 272 36.29 1.09 -14.23
CA THR A 272 35.65 0.26 -15.24
C THR A 272 35.73 -1.21 -14.85
N VAL A 273 34.57 -1.88 -14.70
CA VAL A 273 34.50 -3.34 -14.84
C VAL A 273 33.70 -3.65 -16.10
N SER A 274 34.48 -3.92 -17.14
CA SER A 274 34.06 -4.36 -18.45
C SER A 274 33.72 -5.86 -18.42
N THR A 275 32.62 -6.21 -19.11
CA THR A 275 32.31 -7.49 -19.78
C THR A 275 32.28 -8.79 -18.95
N ASN A 276 31.09 -9.41 -18.90
CA ASN A 276 30.88 -10.78 -19.41
C ASN A 276 29.38 -11.15 -19.45
N PHE A 277 28.65 -10.57 -20.42
CA PHE A 277 27.31 -11.03 -20.78
C PHE A 277 27.43 -12.10 -21.87
N ARG A 278 27.44 -13.37 -21.46
CA ARG A 278 27.53 -14.54 -22.34
C ARG A 278 26.22 -14.68 -23.12
N ARG A 279 26.18 -14.09 -24.32
CA ARG A 279 25.13 -14.36 -25.34
C ARG A 279 25.17 -15.84 -25.72
N ARG A 280 24.15 -16.61 -25.33
CA ARG A 280 23.84 -17.87 -26.02
C ARG A 280 23.30 -17.52 -27.40
N ARG A 281 24.09 -17.83 -28.43
CA ARG A 281 23.67 -17.82 -29.83
C ARG A 281 22.59 -18.89 -30.01
N ILE A 282 21.39 -18.46 -30.36
CA ILE A 282 20.41 -19.34 -31.01
C ILE A 282 20.86 -19.43 -32.48
N ALA A 283 21.32 -20.61 -32.88
CA ALA A 283 21.68 -20.90 -34.26
C ALA A 283 20.42 -20.87 -35.13
N LYS A 284 20.46 -20.05 -36.19
CA LYS A 284 19.50 -20.08 -37.29
C LYS A 284 19.67 -21.41 -38.05
N SER A 285 18.67 -22.28 -38.00
CA SER A 285 18.57 -23.44 -38.89
C SER A 285 18.10 -22.98 -40.29
N LYS A 286 18.72 -23.57 -41.31
CA LYS A 286 18.46 -23.38 -42.75
C LYS A 286 17.10 -23.94 -43.17
N PRO A 287 16.51 -23.45 -44.29
CA PRO A 287 15.30 -24.01 -44.89
C PRO A 287 15.62 -25.14 -45.88
N GLY A 288 14.69 -26.11 -45.97
CA GLY A 288 14.46 -26.92 -47.18
C GLY A 288 15.01 -28.34 -47.15
N LEU A 289 14.10 -29.33 -47.08
CA LEU A 289 13.90 -30.43 -48.05
C LEU A 289 12.86 -31.45 -47.50
N PRO A 290 12.28 -32.34 -48.33
CA PRO A 290 10.83 -32.56 -48.39
C PRO A 290 10.30 -33.70 -47.53
N VAL A 291 8.99 -33.62 -47.35
CA VAL A 291 8.07 -34.60 -46.73
C VAL A 291 8.08 -35.92 -47.50
N PRO A 292 8.10 -37.07 -46.80
CA PRO A 292 7.40 -38.25 -47.27
C PRO A 292 6.15 -38.49 -46.43
N SER A 293 5.04 -38.55 -47.15
CA SER A 293 3.74 -39.03 -46.72
C SER A 293 3.83 -40.48 -46.23
N SER A 294 3.40 -40.74 -45.00
CA SER A 294 2.82 -42.03 -44.65
C SER A 294 1.99 -41.92 -43.37
N LEU A 295 0.69 -42.10 -43.58
CA LEU A 295 -0.32 -42.61 -42.65
C LEU A 295 0.26 -43.39 -41.46
N ASN A 296 -0.21 -43.07 -40.26
CA ASN A 296 -0.50 -44.10 -39.26
C ASN A 296 -1.69 -43.68 -38.40
N VAL A 297 -2.79 -44.36 -38.69
CA VAL A 297 -4.04 -44.46 -37.94
C VAL A 297 -3.74 -45.12 -36.59
N TRP A 298 -4.14 -44.50 -35.48
CA TRP A 298 -4.22 -45.16 -34.18
C TRP A 298 -5.68 -45.58 -33.93
N PRO A 299 -5.99 -46.87 -33.78
CA PRO A 299 -7.32 -47.30 -33.36
C PRO A 299 -7.45 -47.31 -31.83
N ALA A 300 -8.68 -47.00 -31.39
CA ALA A 300 -9.14 -47.05 -30.01
C ALA A 300 -9.09 -48.48 -29.43
N PRO A 301 -8.94 -48.64 -28.10
CA PRO A 301 -9.07 -49.95 -27.46
C PRO A 301 -10.55 -50.33 -27.31
N HIS A 302 -10.93 -51.43 -27.97
CA HIS A 302 -12.19 -52.14 -27.73
C HIS A 302 -12.12 -52.95 -26.43
N ALA A 303 -13.22 -52.91 -25.70
CA ALA A 303 -13.56 -53.80 -24.62
C ALA A 303 -13.63 -55.27 -25.09
N VAL A 304 -13.12 -56.19 -24.28
CA VAL A 304 -13.41 -57.62 -24.39
C VAL A 304 -14.00 -58.09 -23.06
N ALA A 305 -15.23 -58.59 -23.16
CA ALA A 305 -15.92 -59.34 -22.13
C ALA A 305 -15.79 -60.85 -22.39
N LEU A 306 -16.00 -61.61 -21.31
CA LEU A 306 -16.44 -63.02 -21.24
C LEU A 306 -15.44 -64.14 -21.55
N GLY A 307 -15.32 -65.02 -20.56
CA GLY A 307 -14.76 -66.37 -20.67
C GLY A 307 -14.99 -67.16 -19.39
N GLN A 308 -16.20 -67.69 -19.22
CA GLN A 308 -16.50 -68.82 -18.33
C GLN A 308 -15.93 -70.10 -18.95
N ALA A 309 -15.30 -70.97 -18.16
CA ALA A 309 -15.23 -72.41 -18.44
C ALA A 309 -15.09 -73.20 -17.12
N LEU A 310 -15.97 -74.19 -17.00
CA LEU A 310 -16.08 -75.22 -15.96
C LEU A 310 -15.12 -76.39 -16.23
N ALA A 311 -14.91 -77.18 -15.17
CA ALA A 311 -14.53 -78.61 -15.12
C ALA A 311 -13.05 -78.99 -15.36
N THR A 312 -12.37 -79.43 -14.29
CA THR A 312 -12.21 -80.85 -13.90
C THR A 312 -11.88 -80.94 -12.42
#